data_AF-A0A066ZZD6-F1
#
_entry.id   AF-A0A066ZZD6-F1
#
_cell.length_a   1.000
_cell.length_b   1.000
_cell.length_c   1.000
_cell.angle_alpha   90.00
_cell.angle_beta   90.00
_cell.angle_gamma   90.00
#
_symmetry.space_group_name_H-M   'P 1'
#
loop_
_entity.id
_entity.type
_entity.pdbx_description
1 polymer ?
#
loop_
_entity_poly.entity_id
_entity_poly.type
_entity_poly.pdbx_seq_one_letter_code
_entity_poly.pdbx_strand_id
1 'polypeptide(L)'
;MHYKRHAKEVVVRFKRMLEPEQVDTISEEHFEELETLIAAALGVVDSQCKHEIAQKVALLAKSLKHEAEHVDTHYLEDMDLNGILKDD
;
A
#
# COMPACT_ATOMS: atom_id res chain seq x y z
N MET A 1 -6.61 17.65 1.94
CA MET A 1 -7.29 16.33 2.01
C MET A 1 -7.55 15.84 0.59
N HIS A 2 -6.68 15.01 0.02
CA HIS A 2 -6.79 14.53 -1.37
C HIS A 2 -8.11 13.77 -1.65
N TYR A 3 -8.64 13.06 -0.64
CA TYR A 3 -9.86 12.24 -0.78
C TYR A 3 -11.17 13.04 -0.84
N LYS A 4 -11.21 14.26 -0.30
CA LYS A 4 -12.43 15.09 -0.34
C LYS A 4 -12.84 15.45 -1.77
N ARG A 5 -11.87 15.80 -2.62
CA ARG A 5 -12.14 16.10 -4.04
C ARG A 5 -12.70 14.88 -4.77
N HIS A 6 -12.11 13.71 -4.53
CA HIS A 6 -12.55 12.48 -5.20
C HIS A 6 -13.93 12.03 -4.71
N ALA A 7 -14.19 12.11 -3.40
CA ALA A 7 -15.50 11.82 -2.83
C ALA A 7 -16.59 12.72 -3.45
N LYS A 8 -16.30 14.02 -3.58
CA LYS A 8 -17.20 14.96 -4.26
C LYS A 8 -17.47 14.59 -5.72
N GLU A 9 -16.45 14.18 -6.47
CA GLU A 9 -16.61 13.71 -7.85
C GLU A 9 -17.49 12.45 -7.95
N VAL A 10 -17.35 11.51 -6.99
CA VAL A 10 -18.20 10.31 -6.92
C VAL A 10 -19.65 10.69 -6.64
N VAL A 11 -19.91 11.58 -5.67
CA VAL A 11 -21.26 12.04 -5.36
C VAL A 11 -21.89 12.79 -6.54
N VAL A 12 -21.13 13.62 -7.24
CA VAL A 12 -21.61 14.32 -8.45
C VAL A 12 -22.00 13.33 -9.55
N ARG A 13 -21.21 12.27 -9.76
CA ARG A 13 -21.56 11.23 -10.72
C ARG A 13 -22.78 10.43 -10.27
N PHE A 14 -22.87 10.11 -8.99
CA PHE A 14 -24.02 9.43 -8.40
C PHE A 14 -25.31 10.25 -8.61
N LYS A 15 -25.29 11.56 -8.32
CA LYS A 15 -26.41 12.48 -8.61
C LYS A 15 -26.86 12.44 -10.08
N ARG A 16 -25.93 12.32 -11.03
CA ARG A 16 -26.23 12.25 -12.47
C ARG A 16 -26.82 10.90 -12.92
N MET A 17 -26.68 9.86 -12.11
CA MET A 17 -27.23 8.53 -12.40
C MET A 17 -28.63 8.34 -11.84
N LEU A 18 -29.11 9.28 -11.02
CA LEU A 18 -30.45 9.26 -10.44
C LEU A 18 -31.44 9.87 -11.42
N GLU A 19 -32.65 9.32 -11.43
CA GLU A 19 -33.79 9.95 -12.10
C GLU A 19 -34.18 11.23 -11.36
N PRO A 20 -34.74 12.25 -12.04
CA PRO A 20 -35.08 13.54 -11.43
C PRO A 20 -35.96 13.41 -10.17
N GLU A 21 -36.92 12.48 -10.21
CA GLU A 21 -37.83 12.18 -9.09
C GLU A 21 -37.09 11.64 -7.84
N GLN A 22 -35.97 10.95 -8.05
CA GLN A 22 -35.12 10.42 -7.00
C GLN A 22 -34.19 11.50 -6.43
N VAL A 23 -33.76 12.44 -7.28
CA VAL A 23 -32.96 13.59 -6.84
C VAL A 23 -33.81 14.50 -5.95
N ASP A 24 -35.07 14.75 -6.34
CA ASP A 24 -35.97 15.62 -5.58
C ASP A 24 -36.37 15.05 -4.21
N THR A 25 -36.27 13.73 -4.03
CA THR A 25 -36.53 13.06 -2.75
C THR A 25 -35.31 13.01 -1.82
N ILE A 26 -34.11 13.30 -2.33
CA ILE A 26 -32.87 13.26 -1.55
C ILE A 26 -32.39 14.69 -1.29
N SER A 27 -32.36 15.10 -0.03
CA SER A 27 -31.82 16.41 0.37
C SER A 27 -30.32 16.52 0.11
N GLU A 28 -29.84 17.76 -0.01
CA GLU A 28 -28.40 18.04 -0.16
C GLU A 28 -27.59 17.50 1.03
N GLU A 29 -28.16 17.51 2.24
CA GLU A 29 -27.55 16.97 3.46
C GLU A 29 -27.19 15.49 3.32
N HIS A 30 -28.07 14.66 2.73
CA HIS A 30 -27.76 13.25 2.49
C HIS A 30 -26.57 13.06 1.53
N PHE A 31 -26.41 13.96 0.56
CA PHE A 31 -25.28 13.91 -0.36
C PHE A 31 -23.97 14.38 0.27
N GLU A 32 -24.03 15.36 1.17
CA GLU A 32 -22.87 15.79 1.97
C GLU A 32 -22.43 14.71 2.96
N GLU A 33 -23.38 14.00 3.56
CA GLU A 33 -23.10 12.85 4.42
C GLU A 33 -22.49 11.70 3.62
N LEU A 34 -23.03 11.41 2.43
CA LEU A 34 -22.45 10.43 1.51
C LEU A 34 -21.01 10.79 1.09
N GLU A 35 -20.74 12.07 0.80
CA GLU A 35 -19.37 12.54 0.52
C GLU A 35 -18.43 12.25 1.70
N THR A 36 -18.90 12.51 2.91
CA THR A 36 -18.14 12.29 4.15
C THR A 36 -17.84 10.81 4.37
N LEU A 37 -18.83 9.93 4.17
CA LEU A 37 -18.67 8.48 4.30
C LEU A 37 -17.68 7.93 3.26
N ILE A 38 -17.78 8.38 2.00
CA ILE A 38 -16.85 7.97 0.94
C ILE A 38 -15.43 8.43 1.26
N ALA A 39 -15.25 9.68 1.69
CA ALA A 39 -13.94 10.21 2.05
C ALA A 39 -13.29 9.44 3.21
N ALA A 40 -14.09 9.05 4.21
CA ALA A 40 -13.62 8.23 5.34
C ALA A 40 -13.20 6.83 4.89
N ALA A 41 -14.03 6.16 4.08
CA ALA A 41 -13.73 4.82 3.56
C ALA A 41 -12.43 4.81 2.72
N LEU A 42 -12.25 5.79 1.83
CA LEU A 42 -11.02 5.93 1.04
C LEU A 42 -9.79 6.14 1.92
N GLY A 43 -9.92 6.91 3.00
CA GLY A 43 -8.83 7.12 3.95
C GLY A 43 -8.39 5.83 4.66
N VAL A 44 -9.33 4.97 5.04
CA VAL A 44 -9.02 3.67 5.67
C VAL A 44 -8.31 2.75 4.68
N VAL A 45 -8.82 2.63 3.46
CA VAL A 45 -8.24 1.76 2.42
C VAL A 45 -6.83 2.22 2.04
N ASP A 46 -6.61 3.53 1.88
CA ASP A 46 -5.28 4.08 1.59
C ASP A 46 -4.28 3.80 2.72
N SER A 47 -4.70 3.99 3.97
CA SER A 47 -3.86 3.69 5.14
C SER A 47 -3.46 2.22 5.17
N GLN A 48 -4.42 1.33 4.93
CA GLN A 48 -4.16 -0.11 4.89
C GLN A 48 -3.22 -0.49 3.75
N CYS A 49 -3.44 0.03 2.54
CA CYS A 49 -2.57 -0.21 1.39
C CYS A 49 -1.13 0.24 1.66
N LYS A 50 -0.94 1.45 2.23
CA LYS A 50 0.37 1.96 2.63
C LYS A 50 1.05 1.06 3.65
N HIS A 51 0.31 0.58 4.64
CA HIS A 51 0.84 -0.34 5.64
C HIS A 51 1.30 -1.67 5.02
N GLU A 52 0.50 -2.26 4.14
CA GLU A 52 0.86 -3.50 3.43
C GLU A 52 2.10 -3.33 2.55
N ILE A 53 2.22 -2.19 1.84
CA ILE A 53 3.40 -1.88 1.03
C ILE A 53 4.64 -1.74 1.93
N ALA A 54 4.53 -1.03 3.06
CA ALA A 54 5.62 -0.89 4.01
C ALA A 54 6.11 -2.24 4.54
N GLN A 55 5.17 -3.14 4.88
CA GLN A 55 5.52 -4.52 5.29
C GLN A 55 6.25 -5.28 4.17
N LYS A 56 5.78 -5.20 2.92
CA LYS A 56 6.42 -5.86 1.78
C LYS A 56 7.85 -5.35 1.55
N VAL A 57 8.06 -4.05 1.66
CA VAL A 57 9.41 -3.45 1.54
C VAL A 57 10.31 -3.91 2.68
N ALA A 58 9.81 -3.95 3.91
CA ALA A 58 10.58 -4.43 5.06
C ALA A 58 10.98 -5.90 4.91
N LEU A 59 10.07 -6.76 4.45
CA LEU A 59 10.35 -8.16 4.16
C LEU A 59 11.38 -8.33 3.06
N LEU A 60 11.27 -7.56 1.97
CA LEU A 60 12.24 -7.57 0.89
C LEU A 60 13.63 -7.16 1.39
N ALA A 61 13.74 -6.06 2.14
CA ALA A 61 15.00 -5.59 2.70
C ALA A 61 15.63 -6.66 3.63
N LYS A 62 14.82 -7.32 4.45
CA LYS A 62 15.29 -8.42 5.31
C LYS A 62 15.80 -9.61 4.48
N SER A 63 15.09 -9.97 3.41
CA SER A 63 15.52 -11.03 2.49
C SER A 63 16.85 -10.68 1.83
N LEU A 64 16.99 -9.46 1.30
CA LEU A 64 18.22 -9.01 0.65
C LEU A 64 19.42 -9.00 1.62
N LYS A 65 19.20 -8.58 2.87
CA LYS A 65 20.23 -8.64 3.91
C LYS A 65 20.68 -10.08 4.15
N HIS A 66 19.74 -11.01 4.27
CA HIS A 66 20.05 -12.42 4.49
C HIS A 66 20.86 -13.01 3.33
N GLU A 67 20.45 -12.75 2.09
CA GLU A 67 21.21 -13.19 0.90
C GLU A 67 22.62 -12.58 0.85
N ALA A 68 22.76 -11.30 1.20
CA ALA A 68 24.08 -10.66 1.25
C ALA A 68 24.99 -11.28 2.33
N GLU A 69 24.45 -11.65 3.49
CA GLU A 69 25.19 -12.35 4.54
C GLU A 69 25.66 -13.74 4.08
N HIS A 70 24.85 -14.47 3.29
CA HIS A 70 25.24 -15.75 2.70
C HIS A 70 26.40 -15.62 1.71
N VAL A 71 26.39 -14.56 0.91
CA VAL A 71 27.46 -14.27 -0.04
C VAL A 71 28.77 -14.01 0.70
N ASP A 72 28.76 -13.23 1.78
CA ASP A 72 29.95 -12.99 2.61
C ASP A 72 30.49 -14.28 3.24
N THR A 73 29.64 -15.18 3.74
CA THR A 73 30.09 -16.47 4.31
C THR A 73 30.64 -17.43 3.26
N HIS A 74 30.07 -17.47 2.05
CA HIS A 74 30.54 -18.39 1.01
C HIS A 74 31.96 -18.04 0.53
N TYR A 75 32.30 -16.74 0.45
CA TYR A 75 33.66 -16.31 0.13
C TYR A 75 34.66 -16.54 1.26
N LEU A 76 34.22 -16.62 2.52
CA LEU A 76 35.09 -16.93 3.65
C LEU A 76 35.38 -18.44 3.77
N GLU A 77 34.40 -19.30 3.49
CA GLU A 77 34.57 -20.75 3.53
C GLU A 77 35.48 -21.28 2.40
N ASP A 78 35.42 -20.69 1.20
CA ASP A 78 36.30 -21.06 0.07
C ASP A 78 37.76 -20.59 0.26
N MET A 79 38.00 -19.62 1.15
CA MET A 79 39.35 -19.17 1.52
C MET A 79 40.02 -20.10 2.56
N ASP A 80 39.25 -20.72 3.46
CA ASP A 80 39.79 -21.65 4.46
C ASP A 80 40.14 -23.03 3.87
N LEU A 81 39.49 -23.46 2.78
CA LEU A 81 39.76 -24.75 2.13
C LEU A 81 41.02 -24.77 1.23
N ASN A 82 41.48 -23.61 0.75
CA ASN A 82 42.69 -23.51 -0.08
C ASN A 82 43.99 -23.28 0.72
N GLY A 83 43.90 -23.17 2.05
CA GLY A 83 45.05 -22.89 2.94
C GLY A 83 45.66 -24.10 3.67
N ILE A 84 45.08 -25.31 3.56
CA ILE A 84 45.51 -26.48 4.37
C ILE A 84 45.96 -27.67 3.51
N LEU A 85 46.59 -27.44 2.35
CA LEU A 85 47.32 -28.49 1.63
C LEU A 85 48.50 -27.90 0.85
N LYS A 86 49.61 -27.66 1.55
CA LYS A 86 51.01 -27.85 1.11
C LYS A 86 51.94 -27.12 2.07
N ASP A 87 52.66 -27.86 2.90
CA ASP A 87 54.09 -28.09 2.66
C ASP A 87 54.59 -29.16 3.64
N ASP A 88 55.45 -30.01 3.10
CA ASP A 88 56.20 -31.11 3.73
C ASP A 88 57.11 -30.66 4.90
#